data_AF-Q8TSW8-F1
#
_entry.id   AF-Q8TSW8-F1
#
_cell.length_a   1.000
_cell.length_b   1.000
_cell.length_c   1.000
_cell.angle_alpha   90.00
_cell.angle_beta   90.00
_cell.angle_gamma   90.00
#
_symmetry.space_group_name_H-M   'P 1'
#
loop_
_entity.id
_entity.type
_entity.pdbx_description
1 polymer ?
#
loop_
_entity_poly.entity_id
_entity_poly.type
_entity_poly.pdbx_seq_one_letter_code
_entity_poly.pdbx_strand_id
1 'polypeptide(L)'
;MQVDAFMLVPNKHERKSRKGTGVLPAFFFSFLVLFFFSVLLFSVLSVPGCAEEEKLPIVLVDGDEIYVQSGDFHDFLQEYRIYVKGADTEGSRIWIELSRDGVFLEDAIVGEGDTFVYSNNTTEILNLTVDTIYGGTDGVLVRFSPVYQHLNPKLPMPQSQQIAPVNSSENNSSVSPVPEEHQVKGFDMPLFLLSIGAVFLVTGIFSGRHKEK
;
A
#
# COMPACT_ATOMS: atom_id res chain seq x y z
N MET A 1 23.13 16.10 -100.76
CA MET A 1 22.17 16.46 -99.70
C MET A 1 22.66 15.79 -98.42
N GLN A 2 22.86 16.59 -97.37
CA GLN A 2 23.33 16.27 -96.00
C GLN A 2 22.56 15.07 -95.38
N VAL A 3 23.00 14.32 -94.35
CA VAL A 3 23.51 14.74 -93.03
C VAL A 3 24.10 13.53 -92.25
N ASP A 4 25.10 13.83 -91.39
CA ASP A 4 25.43 13.34 -90.02
C ASP A 4 25.60 11.83 -89.71
N ALA A 5 26.76 11.33 -89.24
CA ALA A 5 27.56 11.56 -88.02
C ALA A 5 27.35 10.46 -86.94
N PHE A 6 28.42 10.11 -86.22
CA PHE A 6 28.53 9.66 -84.82
C PHE A 6 29.55 8.50 -84.60
N MET A 7 30.67 8.87 -83.96
CA MET A 7 31.64 7.99 -83.31
C MET A 7 31.07 7.41 -82.01
N LEU A 8 31.41 6.16 -81.67
CA LEU A 8 31.39 5.65 -80.29
C LEU A 8 32.60 4.75 -80.01
N VAL A 9 33.41 5.17 -79.04
CA VAL A 9 34.53 4.47 -78.40
C VAL A 9 33.98 3.52 -77.33
N PRO A 10 34.46 2.26 -77.18
CA PRO A 10 34.06 1.44 -76.04
C PRO A 10 34.84 1.82 -74.77
N ASN A 11 34.10 2.25 -73.75
CA ASN A 11 34.53 2.64 -72.42
C ASN A 11 34.76 1.42 -71.51
N LYS A 12 35.91 1.38 -70.82
CA LYS A 12 36.26 0.40 -69.78
C LYS A 12 35.46 0.65 -68.50
N HIS A 13 34.60 -0.28 -68.10
CA HIS A 13 34.03 -0.28 -66.74
C HIS A 13 34.81 -1.18 -65.79
N GLU A 14 35.71 -0.55 -65.04
CA GLU A 14 36.38 -1.09 -63.85
C GLU A 14 35.38 -1.11 -62.67
N ARG A 15 34.98 -2.31 -62.24
CA ARG A 15 34.12 -2.50 -61.06
C ARG A 15 34.90 -2.18 -59.78
N LYS A 16 34.60 -1.06 -59.14
CA LYS A 16 35.07 -0.77 -57.77
C LYS A 16 34.39 -1.70 -56.76
N SER A 17 35.20 -2.53 -56.09
CA SER A 17 34.79 -3.35 -54.94
C SER A 17 34.51 -2.45 -53.74
N ARG A 18 33.27 -2.45 -53.25
CA ARG A 18 32.84 -1.70 -52.06
C ARG A 18 33.10 -2.58 -50.83
N LYS A 19 34.12 -2.21 -50.05
CA LYS A 19 34.50 -2.87 -48.80
C LYS A 19 33.38 -2.67 -47.77
N GLY A 20 32.68 -3.74 -47.40
CA GLY A 20 31.64 -3.73 -46.38
C GLY A 20 32.26 -3.65 -44.99
N THR A 21 32.20 -2.48 -44.36
CA THR A 21 32.58 -2.29 -42.96
C THR A 21 31.48 -2.87 -42.08
N GLY A 22 31.77 -3.92 -41.32
CA GLY A 22 30.80 -4.59 -40.47
C GLY A 22 30.25 -3.67 -39.38
N VAL A 23 28.96 -3.36 -39.45
CA VAL A 23 28.22 -2.49 -38.51
C VAL A 23 27.85 -3.21 -37.20
N LEU A 24 28.19 -4.50 -37.09
CA LEU A 24 27.82 -5.38 -35.97
C LEU A 24 28.46 -5.00 -34.61
N PRO A 25 29.75 -4.62 -34.50
CA PRO A 25 30.38 -4.39 -33.17
C PRO A 25 29.84 -3.14 -32.45
N ALA A 26 29.40 -2.13 -33.20
CA ALA A 26 28.95 -0.85 -32.65
C ALA A 26 27.60 -0.98 -31.91
N PHE A 27 26.73 -1.87 -32.38
CA PHE A 27 25.40 -2.06 -31.77
C PHE A 27 25.51 -2.73 -30.39
N PHE A 28 26.39 -3.72 -30.25
CA PHE A 28 26.67 -4.37 -28.95
C PHE A 28 27.32 -3.43 -27.94
N PHE A 29 28.24 -2.58 -28.41
CA PHE A 29 28.89 -1.59 -27.55
C PHE A 29 27.88 -0.58 -26.99
N SER A 30 26.91 -0.15 -27.81
CA SER A 30 25.87 0.79 -27.36
C SER A 30 24.98 0.21 -26.26
N PHE A 31 24.58 -1.06 -26.35
CA PHE A 31 23.78 -1.71 -25.31
C PHE A 31 24.56 -1.88 -24.01
N LEU A 32 25.85 -2.21 -24.09
CA LEU A 32 26.70 -2.35 -22.91
C LEU A 32 26.83 -1.01 -22.17
N VAL A 33 27.02 0.09 -22.90
CA VAL A 33 27.07 1.44 -22.32
C VAL A 33 25.74 1.83 -21.67
N LEU A 34 24.61 1.55 -22.31
CA LEU A 34 23.27 1.78 -21.74
C LEU A 34 23.02 0.95 -20.47
N PHE A 35 23.48 -0.31 -20.46
CA PHE A 35 23.38 -1.20 -19.30
C PHE A 35 24.20 -0.66 -18.11
N PHE A 36 25.45 -0.27 -18.33
CA PHE A 36 26.27 0.34 -17.29
C PHE A 36 25.73 1.69 -16.82
N PHE A 37 25.20 2.50 -17.74
CA PHE A 37 24.57 3.78 -17.38
C PHE A 37 23.29 3.58 -16.56
N SER A 38 22.51 2.54 -16.86
CA SER A 38 21.34 2.15 -16.07
C SER A 38 21.76 1.71 -14.66
N VAL A 39 22.75 0.83 -14.51
CA VAL A 39 23.25 0.39 -13.20
C VAL A 39 23.83 1.57 -12.40
N LEU A 40 24.54 2.48 -13.06
CA LEU A 40 25.10 3.69 -12.44
C LEU A 40 23.98 4.65 -11.99
N LEU A 41 22.95 4.86 -12.80
CA LEU A 41 21.77 5.61 -12.41
C LEU A 41 21.07 4.96 -11.22
N PHE A 42 20.86 3.64 -11.22
CA PHE A 42 20.30 2.91 -10.06
C PHE A 42 21.18 3.03 -8.80
N SER A 43 22.51 3.06 -8.96
CA SER A 43 23.45 3.20 -7.85
C SER A 43 23.50 4.63 -7.29
N VAL A 44 23.31 5.65 -8.13
CA VAL A 44 23.35 7.07 -7.73
C VAL A 44 21.97 7.58 -7.27
N LEU A 45 20.87 6.97 -7.73
CA LEU A 45 19.52 7.16 -7.20
C LEU A 45 19.23 6.34 -5.95
N SER A 46 20.23 5.65 -5.37
CA SER A 46 20.09 5.10 -4.02
C SER A 46 19.99 6.26 -3.02
N VAL A 47 18.76 6.77 -2.88
CA VAL A 47 18.32 7.60 -1.76
C VAL A 47 18.74 6.86 -0.49
N PRO A 48 19.34 7.56 0.51
CA PRO A 48 19.70 6.93 1.76
C PRO A 48 18.47 6.20 2.31
N GLY A 49 18.63 4.92 2.62
CA GLY A 49 17.58 4.11 3.21
C GLY A 49 17.06 4.72 4.50
N CYS A 50 16.00 5.51 4.38
CA CYS A 50 14.83 5.43 5.24
C CYS A 50 13.71 4.94 4.34
N ALA A 51 13.79 3.67 3.94
CA ALA A 51 12.55 2.97 3.65
C ALA A 51 11.86 2.82 5.00
N GLU A 52 11.11 3.85 5.42
CA GLU A 52 9.92 3.55 6.19
C GLU A 52 9.11 2.69 5.23
N GLU A 53 9.14 1.37 5.45
CA GLU A 53 8.17 0.51 4.80
C GLU A 53 6.82 1.11 5.15
N GLU A 54 6.17 1.74 4.18
CA GLU A 54 4.80 2.24 4.27
C GLU A 54 3.89 1.02 4.45
N LYS A 55 3.98 0.41 5.62
CA LYS A 55 3.17 -0.70 6.04
C LYS A 55 1.79 -0.11 6.27
N LEU A 56 0.84 -0.53 5.45
CA LEU A 56 -0.55 -0.12 5.59
C LEU A 56 -0.99 -0.28 7.05
N PRO A 57 -1.62 0.75 7.64
CA PRO A 57 -2.06 0.69 9.02
C PRO A 57 -3.04 -0.47 9.17
N ILE A 58 -2.80 -1.34 10.15
CA ILE A 58 -3.70 -2.46 10.44
C ILE A 58 -4.92 -1.86 11.16
N VAL A 59 -6.09 -1.98 10.56
CA VAL A 59 -7.36 -1.54 11.15
C VAL A 59 -7.81 -2.59 12.17
N LEU A 60 -8.15 -2.13 13.38
CA LEU A 60 -8.64 -2.93 14.49
C LEU A 60 -10.16 -2.77 14.69
N VAL A 61 -10.69 -1.56 14.45
CA VAL A 61 -12.11 -1.24 14.44
C VAL A 61 -12.37 -0.44 13.16
N ASP A 62 -13.35 -0.85 12.36
CA ASP A 62 -13.60 -0.33 11.01
C ASP A 62 -15.03 0.19 10.85
N GLY A 63 -15.24 1.46 11.19
CA GLY A 63 -16.50 2.15 10.94
C GLY A 63 -17.66 1.72 11.85
N ASP A 64 -17.36 1.14 13.01
CA ASP A 64 -18.38 0.70 13.98
C ASP A 64 -19.09 1.91 14.63
N GLU A 65 -20.22 1.64 15.27
CA GLU A 65 -20.91 2.59 16.15
C GLU A 65 -20.80 2.14 17.62
N ILE A 66 -20.64 3.11 18.52
CA ILE A 66 -20.67 2.86 19.97
C ILE A 66 -21.57 3.89 20.65
N TYR A 67 -22.11 3.50 21.81
CA TYR A 67 -22.93 4.37 22.65
C TYR A 67 -22.30 4.47 24.03
N VAL A 68 -22.10 5.69 24.53
CA VAL A 68 -21.46 5.94 25.83
C VAL A 68 -22.28 6.95 26.62
N GLN A 69 -22.66 6.58 27.84
CA GLN A 69 -23.38 7.48 28.74
C GLN A 69 -22.40 8.44 29.42
N SER A 70 -22.84 9.67 29.70
CA SER A 70 -22.07 10.59 30.54
C SER A 70 -21.82 9.99 31.92
N GLY A 71 -20.57 10.01 32.37
CA GLY A 71 -20.12 9.32 33.57
C GLY A 71 -19.68 7.87 33.34
N ASP A 72 -19.68 7.41 32.08
CA ASP A 72 -19.22 6.08 31.68
C ASP A 72 -18.20 6.13 30.53
N PHE A 73 -17.55 5.00 30.27
CA PHE A 73 -16.47 4.86 29.29
C PHE A 73 -16.70 3.70 28.32
N HIS A 74 -15.95 3.73 27.21
CA HIS A 74 -15.82 2.62 26.29
C HIS A 74 -14.35 2.22 26.16
N ASP A 75 -14.09 0.91 26.28
CA ASP A 75 -12.77 0.30 26.14
C ASP A 75 -12.54 -0.14 24.69
N PHE A 76 -11.43 0.30 24.14
CA PHE A 76 -10.89 -0.08 22.86
C PHE A 76 -9.76 -1.11 23.03
N LEU A 77 -9.30 -1.68 21.91
CA LEU A 77 -8.17 -2.59 21.93
C LEU A 77 -6.89 -1.86 22.36
N GLN A 78 -5.89 -2.61 22.84
CA GLN A 78 -4.61 -2.06 23.34
C GLN A 78 -4.79 -1.07 24.51
N GLU A 79 -5.79 -1.34 25.36
CA GLU A 79 -6.09 -0.61 26.60
C GLU A 79 -6.42 0.88 26.42
N TYR A 80 -6.79 1.30 25.22
CA TYR A 80 -7.29 2.65 25.00
C TYR A 80 -8.72 2.76 25.54
N ARG A 81 -9.06 3.91 26.11
CA ARG A 81 -10.39 4.14 26.70
C ARG A 81 -10.84 5.56 26.44
N ILE A 82 -12.08 5.71 25.93
CA ILE A 82 -12.74 7.02 25.86
C ILE A 82 -13.75 7.13 27.00
N TYR A 83 -13.64 8.19 27.80
CA TYR A 83 -14.52 8.48 28.92
C TYR A 83 -15.34 9.72 28.61
N VAL A 84 -16.68 9.61 28.62
CA VAL A 84 -17.56 10.78 28.49
C VAL A 84 -17.75 11.37 29.89
N LYS A 85 -16.94 12.37 30.23
CA LYS A 85 -16.94 12.98 31.57
C LYS A 85 -18.25 13.68 31.92
N GLY A 86 -18.92 14.25 30.92
CA GLY A 86 -20.16 14.99 31.12
C GLY A 86 -20.57 15.75 29.88
N ALA A 87 -21.67 16.50 30.02
CA ALA A 87 -22.17 17.41 29.01
C ALA A 87 -22.30 18.83 29.56
N ASP A 88 -22.39 19.81 28.66
CA ASP A 88 -22.78 21.17 29.00
C ASP A 88 -24.24 21.22 29.47
N THR A 89 -24.67 22.40 29.94
CA THR A 89 -26.02 22.60 30.49
C THR A 89 -27.14 22.39 29.47
N GLU A 90 -26.83 22.56 28.18
CA GLU A 90 -27.80 22.40 27.09
C GLU A 90 -27.83 20.97 26.54
N GLY A 91 -26.85 20.13 26.91
CA GLY A 91 -26.68 18.79 26.34
C GLY A 91 -26.17 18.79 24.90
N SER A 92 -25.62 19.91 24.43
CA SER A 92 -25.19 20.11 23.03
C SER A 92 -23.72 19.80 22.80
N ARG A 93 -22.92 19.80 23.88
CA ARG A 93 -21.49 19.50 23.85
C ARG A 93 -21.13 18.59 25.01
N ILE A 94 -20.17 17.71 24.79
CA ILE A 94 -19.66 16.77 25.76
C ILE A 94 -18.17 16.99 26.03
N TRP A 95 -17.75 16.72 27.26
CA TRP A 95 -16.34 16.61 27.61
C TRP A 95 -15.93 15.14 27.55
N ILE A 96 -14.99 14.82 26.66
CA ILE A 96 -14.41 13.49 26.51
C ILE A 96 -12.96 13.48 26.97
N GLU A 97 -12.52 12.37 27.55
CA GLU A 97 -11.13 12.11 27.90
C GLU A 97 -10.67 10.78 27.31
N LEU A 98 -9.55 10.81 26.59
CA LEU A 98 -8.82 9.64 26.16
C LEU A 98 -7.75 9.28 27.18
N SER A 99 -7.72 8.01 27.57
CA SER A 99 -6.68 7.44 28.40
C SER A 99 -6.20 6.10 27.82
N ARG A 100 -5.03 5.64 28.28
CA ARG A 100 -4.57 4.28 28.02
C ARG A 100 -3.93 3.69 29.28
N ASP A 101 -4.36 2.49 29.67
CA ASP A 101 -3.86 1.83 30.88
C ASP A 101 -3.94 2.75 32.13
N GLY A 102 -5.07 3.46 32.25
CA GLY A 102 -5.32 4.44 33.31
C GLY A 102 -4.50 5.74 33.24
N VAL A 103 -3.61 5.90 32.24
CA VAL A 103 -2.82 7.11 32.06
C VAL A 103 -3.54 8.06 31.09
N PHE A 104 -3.75 9.31 31.53
CA PHE A 104 -4.30 10.38 30.72
C PHE A 104 -3.47 10.62 29.45
N LEU A 105 -4.14 10.78 28.31
CA LEU A 105 -3.51 11.13 27.03
C LEU A 105 -3.96 12.51 26.54
N GLU A 106 -5.27 12.71 26.38
CA GLU A 106 -5.84 13.93 25.80
C GLU A 106 -7.32 14.06 26.20
N ASP A 107 -7.84 15.29 26.22
CA ASP A 107 -9.26 15.56 26.39
C ASP A 107 -9.75 16.62 25.41
N ALA A 108 -11.07 16.65 25.19
CA ALA A 108 -11.69 17.59 24.28
C ALA A 108 -13.13 17.90 24.69
N ILE A 109 -13.60 19.08 24.29
CA ILE A 109 -15.03 19.43 24.33
C ILE A 109 -15.54 19.42 22.89
N VAL A 110 -16.44 18.51 22.58
CA VAL A 110 -16.94 18.23 21.22
C VAL A 110 -18.47 18.22 21.21
N GLY A 111 -19.08 18.64 20.10
CA GLY A 111 -20.53 18.56 19.87
C GLY A 111 -20.88 17.61 18.73
N GLU A 112 -22.17 17.52 18.39
CA GLU A 112 -22.62 16.74 17.23
C GLU A 112 -21.95 17.20 15.93
N GLY A 113 -21.48 16.24 15.13
CA GLY A 113 -20.72 16.45 13.90
C GLY A 113 -19.22 16.66 14.09
N ASP A 114 -18.74 16.90 15.32
CA ASP A 114 -17.32 17.04 15.59
C ASP A 114 -16.62 15.66 15.58
N THR A 115 -15.38 15.64 15.11
CA THR A 115 -14.53 14.44 15.11
C THR A 115 -13.37 14.61 16.08
N PHE A 116 -13.17 13.62 16.94
CA PHE A 116 -12.00 13.49 17.79
C PHE A 116 -11.00 12.51 17.16
N VAL A 117 -9.78 12.99 16.90
CA VAL A 117 -8.71 12.18 16.30
C VAL A 117 -7.49 12.21 17.20
N TYR A 118 -7.01 11.04 17.60
CA TYR A 118 -5.78 10.88 18.36
C TYR A 118 -4.72 10.16 17.53
N SER A 119 -3.55 10.77 17.43
CA SER A 119 -2.38 10.21 16.74
C SER A 119 -1.22 9.99 17.71
N ASN A 120 -0.53 8.86 17.58
CA ASN A 120 0.72 8.61 18.28
C ASN A 120 1.91 8.80 17.34
N ASN A 121 2.53 9.98 17.37
CA ASN A 121 3.51 10.43 16.39
C ASN A 121 2.87 10.64 15.01
N THR A 122 3.10 9.73 14.06
CA THR A 122 2.59 9.81 12.68
C THR A 122 1.43 8.86 12.40
N THR A 123 1.11 7.96 13.35
CA THR A 123 0.04 6.98 13.18
C THR A 123 -1.22 7.46 13.88
N GLU A 124 -2.30 7.65 13.14
CA GLU A 124 -3.65 7.82 13.68
C GLU A 124 -4.06 6.53 14.39
N ILE A 125 -4.37 6.60 15.67
CA ILE A 125 -4.72 5.43 16.47
C ILE A 125 -6.22 5.34 16.70
N LEU A 126 -6.88 6.46 16.93
CA LEU A 126 -8.32 6.52 17.17
C LEU A 126 -8.92 7.72 16.46
N ASN A 127 -10.10 7.51 15.89
CA ASN A 127 -10.88 8.52 15.20
C ASN A 127 -12.36 8.23 15.45
N LEU A 128 -13.04 9.17 16.11
CA LEU A 128 -14.43 9.03 16.49
C LEU A 128 -15.19 10.28 16.11
N THR A 129 -16.31 10.13 15.42
CA THR A 129 -17.24 11.24 15.18
C THR A 129 -18.38 11.18 16.20
N VAL A 130 -18.66 12.30 16.86
CA VAL A 130 -19.87 12.46 17.66
C VAL A 130 -21.03 12.62 16.68
N ASP A 131 -21.83 11.58 16.51
CA ASP A 131 -22.93 11.63 15.56
C ASP A 131 -24.17 12.27 16.18
N THR A 132 -24.58 11.80 17.37
CA THR A 132 -25.78 12.30 18.06
C THR A 132 -25.57 12.30 19.57
N ILE A 133 -26.06 13.33 20.25
CA ILE A 133 -26.12 13.44 21.72
C ILE A 133 -27.58 13.40 22.14
N TYR A 134 -28.00 12.29 22.74
CA TYR A 134 -29.35 12.13 23.27
C TYR A 134 -29.43 12.69 24.70
N GLY A 135 -30.11 13.83 24.85
CA GLY A 135 -30.41 14.40 26.16
C GLY A 135 -31.39 13.54 26.98
N GLY A 136 -31.06 13.30 28.24
CA GLY A 136 -31.89 12.59 29.22
C GLY A 136 -31.98 13.34 30.56
N THR A 137 -32.76 12.80 31.49
CA THR A 137 -32.93 13.38 32.84
C THR A 137 -31.68 13.25 33.72
N ASP A 138 -30.91 12.18 33.50
CA ASP A 138 -29.76 11.80 34.33
C ASP A 138 -28.42 11.99 33.59
N GLY A 139 -28.40 12.82 32.55
CA GLY A 139 -27.22 13.07 31.71
C GLY A 139 -27.52 12.85 30.22
N VAL A 140 -26.48 12.54 29.46
CA VAL A 140 -26.60 12.31 28.01
C VAL A 140 -26.15 10.89 27.63
N LEU A 141 -26.76 10.35 26.58
CA LEU A 141 -26.24 9.19 25.87
C LEU A 141 -25.63 9.67 24.55
N VAL A 142 -24.36 9.38 24.33
CA VAL A 142 -23.64 9.83 23.14
C VAL A 142 -23.51 8.66 22.17
N ARG A 143 -23.92 8.85 20.92
CA ARG A 143 -23.59 7.96 19.81
C ARG A 143 -22.34 8.47 19.11
N PHE A 144 -21.30 7.63 19.08
CA PHE A 144 -20.15 7.85 18.22
C PHE A 144 -20.27 6.98 16.97
N SER A 145 -20.22 7.60 15.80
CA SER A 145 -20.30 6.91 14.50
C SER A 145 -19.82 7.83 13.38
N PRO A 146 -18.89 7.40 12.52
CA PRO A 146 -18.14 6.15 12.59
C PRO A 146 -17.06 6.19 13.67
N VAL A 147 -16.60 5.00 14.07
CA VAL A 147 -15.44 4.80 14.93
C VAL A 147 -14.38 3.98 14.21
N TYR A 148 -13.16 4.50 14.17
CA TYR A 148 -12.00 3.81 13.63
C TYR A 148 -10.92 3.66 14.69
N GLN A 149 -10.32 2.48 14.75
CA GLN A 149 -9.13 2.22 15.53
C GLN A 149 -8.07 1.56 14.65
N HIS A 150 -6.85 2.07 14.67
CA HIS A 150 -5.70 1.43 14.05
C HIS A 150 -4.75 0.85 15.10
N LEU A 151 -4.02 -0.21 14.72
CA LEU A 151 -3.01 -0.84 15.54
C LEU A 151 -1.88 0.14 15.83
N ASN A 152 -1.59 0.35 17.11
CA ASN A 152 -0.33 0.95 17.55
C ASN A 152 0.77 -0.13 17.49
N PRO A 153 1.78 -0.01 16.59
CA PRO A 153 2.81 -1.04 16.42
C PRO A 153 3.80 -1.11 17.60
N LYS A 154 3.81 -0.10 18.47
CA LYS A 154 4.65 -0.06 19.68
C LYS A 154 4.04 -0.86 20.85
N LEU A 155 2.82 -1.36 20.69
CA LEU A 155 2.12 -2.14 21.69
C LEU A 155 1.95 -3.58 21.20
N PRO A 156 1.76 -4.55 22.12
CA PRO A 156 1.45 -5.92 21.76
C PRO A 156 0.24 -5.99 20.82
N MET A 157 0.25 -6.98 19.91
CA MET A 157 -0.91 -7.27 19.09
C MET A 157 -2.05 -7.73 20.00
N PRO A 158 -3.26 -7.15 19.87
CA PRO A 158 -4.40 -7.58 20.67
C PRO A 158 -4.63 -9.07 20.50
N GLN A 159 -4.76 -9.80 21.60
CA GLN A 159 -5.23 -11.17 21.53
C GLN A 159 -6.73 -11.10 21.24
N SER A 160 -7.20 -11.83 20.22
CA SER A 160 -8.63 -11.93 19.90
C SER A 160 -9.39 -12.27 21.18
N GLN A 161 -10.48 -11.54 21.45
CA GLN A 161 -11.31 -11.72 22.64
C GLN A 161 -11.81 -13.17 22.72
N GLN A 162 -11.07 -14.02 23.44
CA GLN A 162 -11.52 -15.35 23.77
C GLN A 162 -12.62 -15.18 24.83
N ILE A 163 -13.87 -15.27 24.40
CA ILE A 163 -15.03 -15.41 25.27
C ILE A 163 -14.69 -16.50 26.30
N ALA A 164 -14.62 -16.14 27.58
CA ALA A 164 -14.44 -17.10 28.66
C ALA A 164 -15.56 -18.14 28.58
N PRO A 165 -15.30 -19.45 28.77
CA PRO A 165 -16.31 -20.46 28.62
C PRO A 165 -17.39 -20.29 29.70
N VAL A 166 -18.60 -19.92 29.26
CA VAL A 166 -19.81 -20.10 30.06
C VAL A 166 -20.06 -21.61 30.15
N ASN A 167 -19.90 -22.15 31.35
CA ASN A 167 -20.21 -23.53 31.66
C ASN A 167 -21.73 -23.72 31.68
N SER A 168 -22.31 -24.16 30.57
CA SER A 168 -23.61 -24.84 30.59
C SER A 168 -23.83 -25.67 29.33
N SER A 169 -23.61 -26.98 29.50
CA SER A 169 -24.40 -28.11 28.99
C SER A 169 -25.40 -27.85 27.84
N GLU A 170 -25.22 -28.62 26.77
CA GLU A 170 -26.18 -29.13 25.78
C GLU A 170 -26.01 -28.68 24.31
N ASN A 171 -25.31 -29.57 23.58
CA ASN A 171 -25.39 -29.94 22.17
C ASN A 171 -26.61 -29.45 21.35
N ASN A 172 -26.36 -28.82 20.19
CA ASN A 172 -26.60 -29.43 18.86
C ASN A 172 -25.98 -28.58 17.73
N SER A 173 -25.54 -29.29 16.70
CA SER A 173 -24.76 -28.86 15.53
C SER A 173 -25.44 -27.82 14.62
N SER A 174 -24.67 -26.83 14.17
CA SER A 174 -24.66 -26.43 12.75
C SER A 174 -23.29 -25.86 12.36
N VAL A 175 -22.56 -26.61 11.54
CA VAL A 175 -21.29 -26.24 10.91
C VAL A 175 -21.55 -25.51 9.59
N SER A 176 -20.87 -24.38 9.34
CA SER A 176 -20.20 -23.98 8.06
C SER A 176 -20.03 -22.44 7.98
N PRO A 177 -19.12 -21.90 7.12
CA PRO A 177 -17.70 -22.21 7.01
C PRO A 177 -16.83 -20.94 7.08
N VAL A 178 -15.57 -21.13 7.47
CA VAL A 178 -14.48 -20.15 7.43
C VAL A 178 -14.17 -19.75 5.97
N PRO A 179 -14.00 -18.46 5.63
CA PRO A 179 -13.25 -18.07 4.46
C PRO A 179 -11.75 -18.09 4.81
N GLU A 180 -11.03 -19.09 4.32
CA GLU A 180 -9.57 -19.09 4.34
C GLU A 180 -9.07 -18.07 3.31
N GLU A 181 -8.45 -16.99 3.77
CA GLU A 181 -7.72 -16.06 2.91
C GLU A 181 -6.26 -16.53 2.82
N HIS A 182 -5.93 -17.21 1.73
CA HIS A 182 -4.56 -17.58 1.39
C HIS A 182 -3.76 -16.35 0.95
N GLN A 183 -3.13 -15.66 1.91
CA GLN A 183 -2.02 -14.77 1.58
C GLN A 183 -0.80 -15.61 1.20
N VAL A 184 -0.56 -15.76 -0.10
CA VAL A 184 0.64 -16.43 -0.63
C VAL A 184 1.86 -15.54 -0.37
N LYS A 185 2.55 -15.83 0.72
CA LYS A 185 3.86 -15.25 1.03
C LYS A 185 4.91 -15.91 0.12
N GLY A 186 5.27 -15.27 -0.99
CA GLY A 186 6.41 -15.76 -1.80
C GLY A 186 6.52 -15.31 -3.26
N PHE A 187 5.90 -14.21 -3.70
CA PHE A 187 6.10 -13.74 -5.07
C PHE A 187 7.26 -12.75 -5.17
N ASP A 188 8.46 -13.25 -5.44
CA ASP A 188 9.66 -12.45 -5.68
C ASP A 188 9.68 -11.91 -7.12
N MET A 189 9.01 -10.77 -7.32
CA MET A 189 8.87 -10.05 -8.60
C MET A 189 10.20 -9.92 -9.40
N PRO A 190 11.37 -9.56 -8.82
CA PRO A 190 12.61 -9.47 -9.59
C PRO A 190 13.06 -10.82 -10.18
N LEU A 191 12.82 -11.95 -9.50
CA LEU A 191 13.19 -13.27 -10.01
C LEU A 191 12.32 -13.69 -11.21
N PHE A 192 11.03 -13.33 -11.19
CA PHE A 192 10.11 -13.53 -12.30
C PHE A 192 10.52 -12.74 -13.55
N LEU A 193 10.90 -11.46 -13.38
CA LEU A 193 11.34 -10.63 -14.51
C LEU A 193 12.68 -11.13 -15.10
N LEU A 194 13.58 -11.63 -14.25
CA LEU A 194 14.85 -12.22 -14.70
C LEU A 194 14.62 -13.47 -15.57
N SER A 195 13.61 -14.29 -15.24
CA SER A 195 13.28 -15.47 -16.03
C SER A 195 12.74 -15.10 -17.41
N ILE A 196 11.91 -14.06 -17.52
CA ILE A 196 11.39 -13.58 -18.81
C ILE A 196 12.53 -13.04 -19.69
N GLY A 197 13.46 -12.27 -19.11
CA GLY A 197 14.61 -11.75 -19.84
C GLY A 197 15.53 -12.84 -20.43
N ALA A 198 15.75 -13.93 -19.69
CA ALA A 198 16.55 -15.06 -20.16
C ALA A 198 15.91 -15.77 -21.37
N VAL A 199 14.59 -15.93 -21.38
CA VAL A 199 13.86 -16.53 -22.53
C VAL A 199 14.05 -15.71 -23.79
N PHE A 200 13.95 -14.37 -23.71
CA PHE A 200 14.14 -13.50 -24.86
C PHE A 200 15.57 -13.55 -25.42
N LEU A 201 16.60 -13.63 -24.56
CA LEU A 201 17.99 -13.81 -24.99
C LEU A 201 18.21 -15.12 -25.75
N VAL A 202 17.63 -16.22 -25.26
CA VAL A 202 17.73 -17.52 -25.94
C VAL A 202 17.05 -17.46 -27.30
N THR A 203 15.83 -16.90 -27.39
CA THR A 203 15.10 -16.81 -28.67
C THR A 203 15.73 -15.84 -29.67
N GLY A 204 16.33 -14.74 -29.20
CA GLY A 204 16.99 -13.75 -30.06
C GLY A 204 18.26 -14.27 -30.73
N ILE A 205 18.97 -15.21 -30.08
CA ILE A 205 20.20 -15.81 -30.64
C ILE A 205 19.90 -16.79 -31.79
N PHE A 206 18.71 -17.41 -31.84
CA PHE A 206 18.36 -18.39 -32.88
C PHE A 206 17.72 -17.80 -34.13
N SER A 207 17.28 -16.53 -34.13
CA SER A 207 16.61 -15.94 -35.29
C SER A 207 17.56 -15.46 -36.42
N GLY A 208 18.88 -15.66 -36.27
CA GLY A 208 19.91 -15.07 -37.15
C GLY A 208 20.64 -16.02 -38.11
N ARG A 209 20.15 -17.24 -38.37
CA ARG A 209 20.81 -18.17 -39.32
C ARG A 209 19.83 -18.87 -40.25
N HIS A 210 19.22 -18.12 -41.17
CA HIS A 210 18.86 -18.67 -42.48
C HIS A 210 19.58 -17.89 -43.56
N LYS A 211 20.59 -18.53 -44.17
CA LYS A 211 21.22 -18.10 -45.42
C LYS A 211 20.85 -19.18 -46.42
N GLU A 212 19.84 -18.94 -47.25
CA GLU A 212 19.61 -19.79 -48.43
C GLU A 212 20.68 -19.53 -49.48
N LYS A 213 21.05 -20.60 -50.18
CA LYS A 213 22.05 -20.65 -51.26
C LYS A 213 21.47 -20.17 -52.57
#